data_AF-X1I741-F1
#
_entry.id   AF-X1I741-F1
#
_cell.length_a   1.000
_cell.length_b   1.000
_cell.length_c   1.000
_cell.angle_alpha   90.00
_cell.angle_beta   90.00
_cell.angle_gamma   90.00
#
_symmetry.space_group_name_H-M   'P 1'
#
loop_
_entity.id
_entity.type
_entity.pdbx_description
1 polymer ?
#
loop_
_entity_poly.entity_id
_entity_poly.type
_entity_poly.pdbx_seq_one_letter_code
_entity_poly.pdbx_strand_id
1 'polypeptide(L)'
;AIAVEVIRRKLAAAGGSAKISKLRGAPFTAQLTDDGVRVDNLGTQPDLPWAVFREAVALLIRNGGQASRGDAMQGKLGDERLPLNSVEGHIAYAVYGRRLGDSVFRRITPIVCVLIWAGLCEAAVGRVILPTFGR
;
A
#
# COMPACT_ATOMS: atom_id res chain seq x y z
N ALA A 1 -9.36 -7.39 -9.88
CA ALA A 1 -7.96 -7.80 -9.65
C ALA A 1 -7.89 -8.66 -8.39
N ILE A 2 -7.12 -9.74 -8.38
CA ILE A 2 -7.05 -10.71 -7.28
C ILE A 2 -6.79 -10.03 -5.92
N ALA A 3 -5.88 -9.05 -5.87
CA ALA A 3 -5.56 -8.32 -4.63
C ALA A 3 -6.78 -7.64 -3.99
N VAL A 4 -7.59 -6.95 -4.80
CA VAL A 4 -8.81 -6.27 -4.34
C VAL A 4 -9.80 -7.27 -3.77
N GLU A 5 -9.99 -8.39 -4.45
CA GLU A 5 -10.95 -9.41 -4.02
C GLU A 5 -10.53 -10.06 -2.70
N VAL A 6 -9.23 -10.37 -2.53
CA VAL A 6 -8.69 -10.93 -1.29
C VAL A 6 -8.87 -9.96 -0.12
N ILE A 7 -8.53 -8.68 -0.30
CA ILE A 7 -8.70 -7.65 0.75
C ILE A 7 -10.19 -7.48 1.09
N ARG A 8 -11.04 -7.32 0.07
CA ARG A 8 -12.50 -7.14 0.23
C ARG A 8 -13.12 -8.30 1.00
N ARG A 9 -12.86 -9.55 0.58
CA ARG A 9 -13.38 -10.74 1.25
C ARG A 9 -12.90 -10.83 2.69
N LYS A 10 -11.62 -10.56 2.95
CA LYS A 10 -11.06 -10.66 4.29
C LYS A 10 -11.63 -9.60 5.24
N LEU A 11 -11.81 -8.37 4.77
CA LEU A 11 -12.50 -7.33 5.56
C LEU A 11 -13.97 -7.65 5.77
N ALA A 12 -14.68 -8.13 4.75
CA ALA A 12 -16.08 -8.53 4.87
C ALA A 12 -16.26 -9.66 5.90
N ALA A 13 -15.38 -10.67 5.87
CA ALA A 13 -15.36 -11.75 6.85
C ALA A 13 -15.05 -11.27 8.29
N ALA A 14 -14.38 -10.13 8.44
CA ALA A 14 -14.13 -9.48 9.72
C ALA A 14 -15.27 -8.53 10.15
N GLY A 15 -16.44 -8.56 9.49
CA GLY A 15 -17.55 -7.65 9.78
C GLY A 15 -17.39 -6.26 9.16
N GLY A 16 -16.60 -6.14 8.09
CA GLY A 16 -16.36 -4.89 7.36
C GLY A 16 -15.31 -3.97 7.99
N SER A 17 -14.70 -4.37 9.12
CA SER A 17 -13.67 -3.59 9.80
C SER A 17 -12.64 -4.51 10.45
N ALA A 18 -11.37 -4.12 10.44
CA ALA A 18 -10.30 -4.88 11.06
C ALA A 18 -9.25 -3.97 11.70
N LYS A 19 -8.71 -4.41 12.84
CA LYS A 19 -7.56 -3.78 13.50
C LYS A 19 -6.27 -4.37 12.91
N ILE A 20 -5.48 -3.53 12.26
CA ILE A 20 -4.25 -3.92 11.55
C ILE A 20 -3.03 -3.43 12.33
N SER A 21 -2.15 -4.37 12.69
CA SER A 21 -0.87 -4.06 13.32
C SER A 21 0.07 -3.36 12.33
N LYS A 22 0.66 -2.24 12.75
CA LYS A 22 1.78 -1.65 12.02
C LYS A 22 3.04 -2.49 12.23
N LEU A 23 3.98 -2.41 11.27
CA LEU A 23 5.31 -2.99 11.44
C LEU A 23 6.07 -2.36 12.63
N ARG A 24 5.74 -1.11 12.96
CA ARG A 24 6.23 -0.38 14.15
C ARG A 24 5.13 0.57 14.65
N GLY A 25 4.98 0.66 15.96
CA GLY A 25 4.00 1.54 16.62
C GLY A 25 2.61 0.92 16.78
N ALA A 26 1.65 1.75 17.24
CA ALA A 26 0.28 1.32 17.53
C ALA A 26 -0.44 0.74 16.29
N PRO A 27 -1.41 -0.17 16.44
CA PRO A 27 -2.25 -0.59 15.31
C PRO A 27 -3.14 0.56 14.79
N PHE A 28 -3.78 0.33 13.64
CA PHE A 28 -4.77 1.23 13.04
C PHE A 28 -6.00 0.42 12.61
N THR A 29 -7.13 1.09 12.39
CA THR A 29 -8.36 0.45 11.90
C THR A 29 -8.46 0.62 10.40
N ALA A 30 -8.79 -0.46 9.69
CA ALA A 30 -9.14 -0.46 8.29
C ALA A 30 -10.60 -0.88 8.12
N GLN A 31 -11.38 -0.06 7.42
CA GLN A 31 -12.79 -0.29 7.15
C GLN A 31 -13.02 -0.49 5.66
N LEU A 32 -13.82 -1.49 5.32
CA LEU A 32 -14.28 -1.74 3.95
C LEU A 32 -15.20 -0.62 3.50
N THR A 33 -14.97 -0.10 2.30
CA THR A 33 -15.89 0.81 1.61
C THR A 33 -16.19 0.27 0.21
N ASP A 34 -17.16 0.86 -0.47
CA ASP A 34 -17.49 0.48 -1.85
C ASP A 34 -16.30 0.69 -2.78
N ASP A 35 -15.61 1.82 -2.61
CA ASP A 35 -14.51 2.29 -3.48
C ASP A 35 -13.11 1.94 -3.01
N GLY A 36 -12.95 1.36 -1.81
CA GLY A 36 -11.63 1.04 -1.28
C GLY A 36 -11.59 0.60 0.17
N VAL A 37 -10.59 1.12 0.87
CA VAL A 37 -10.37 0.93 2.30
C VAL A 37 -10.21 2.29 2.95
N ARG A 38 -10.97 2.56 4.00
CA ARG A 38 -10.80 3.75 4.85
C ARG A 38 -9.94 3.40 6.06
N VAL A 39 -8.97 4.24 6.41
CA VAL A 39 -8.08 4.02 7.56
C VAL A 39 -8.05 5.21 8.53
N ASP A 40 -7.92 4.95 9.83
CA ASP A 40 -7.94 5.99 10.87
C ASP A 40 -6.57 6.67 11.12
N ASN A 41 -5.51 6.24 10.42
CA ASN A 41 -4.14 6.71 10.64
C ASN A 41 -3.59 7.67 9.56
N LEU A 42 -4.46 8.19 8.67
CA LEU A 42 -4.11 9.17 7.64
C LEU A 42 -4.74 10.56 7.86
N GLY A 43 -5.31 10.80 9.04
CA GLY A 43 -5.89 12.11 9.39
C GLY A 43 -7.02 12.52 8.44
N THR A 44 -6.84 13.64 7.74
CA THR A 44 -7.86 14.23 6.87
C THR A 44 -8.00 13.55 5.50
N GLN A 45 -7.12 12.59 5.17
CA GLN A 45 -7.17 11.86 3.90
C GLN A 45 -7.19 10.33 4.14
N PRO A 46 -8.27 9.82 4.77
CA PRO A 46 -8.34 8.44 5.25
C PRO A 46 -8.54 7.39 4.16
N ASP A 47 -8.89 7.81 2.94
CA ASP A 47 -9.35 6.89 1.91
C ASP A 47 -8.21 6.36 1.02
N LEU A 48 -8.18 5.03 0.88
CA LEU A 48 -7.30 4.28 0.00
C LEU A 48 -8.15 3.59 -1.08
N PRO A 49 -8.29 4.18 -2.28
CA PRO A 49 -9.07 3.58 -3.36
C PRO A 49 -8.56 2.20 -3.76
N TRP A 50 -9.42 1.32 -4.29
CA TRP A 50 -9.00 -0.01 -4.76
C TRP A 50 -7.82 0.01 -5.76
N ALA A 51 -7.71 1.09 -6.54
CA ALA A 51 -6.59 1.32 -7.45
C ALA A 51 -5.23 1.29 -6.73
N VAL A 52 -5.15 1.78 -5.49
CA VAL A 52 -3.93 1.77 -4.66
C VAL A 52 -3.38 0.35 -4.52
N PHE A 53 -4.22 -0.61 -4.14
CA PHE A 53 -3.81 -2.00 -3.92
C PHE A 53 -3.53 -2.74 -5.22
N ARG A 54 -4.33 -2.46 -6.26
CA ARG A 54 -4.12 -3.03 -7.60
C ARG A 54 -2.77 -2.60 -8.17
N GLU A 55 -2.46 -1.30 -8.12
CA GLU A 55 -1.22 -0.74 -8.63
C GLU A 55 0.00 -1.18 -7.81
N ALA A 56 -0.13 -1.30 -6.48
CA ALA A 56 0.93 -1.82 -5.63
C ALA A 56 1.35 -3.24 -6.04
N VAL A 57 0.38 -4.15 -6.20
CA VAL A 57 0.67 -5.55 -6.59
C VAL A 57 1.16 -5.61 -8.03
N ALA A 58 0.60 -4.83 -8.96
CA ALA A 58 1.07 -4.77 -10.33
C ALA A 58 2.52 -4.26 -10.44
N LEU A 59 2.92 -3.29 -9.60
CA LEU A 59 4.31 -2.87 -9.49
C LEU A 59 5.20 -4.00 -8.99
N LEU A 60 4.82 -4.68 -7.91
CA LEU A 60 5.63 -5.77 -7.35
C LEU A 60 5.84 -6.89 -8.38
N ILE A 61 4.81 -7.27 -9.14
CA ILE A 61 4.91 -8.25 -10.23
C ILE A 61 5.90 -7.77 -11.30
N ARG A 62 5.77 -6.51 -11.75
CA ARG A 62 6.68 -5.93 -12.75
C ARG A 62 8.14 -5.85 -12.28
N ASN A 63 8.36 -5.67 -10.98
CA ASN A 63 9.69 -5.62 -10.38
C ASN A 63 10.24 -7.00 -9.96
N GLY A 64 9.69 -8.10 -10.48
CA GLY A 64 10.19 -9.44 -10.19
C GLY A 64 9.88 -9.91 -8.77
N GLY A 65 8.78 -9.46 -8.19
CA GLY A 65 8.26 -9.91 -6.90
C GLY A 65 8.60 -9.01 -5.71
N GLN A 66 9.33 -7.91 -5.89
CA GLN A 66 9.70 -7.04 -4.76
C GLN A 66 9.88 -5.58 -5.17
N ALA A 67 9.67 -4.65 -4.23
CA ALA A 67 9.96 -3.24 -4.43
C ALA A 67 10.36 -2.57 -3.11
N SER A 68 11.07 -1.44 -3.20
CA SER A 68 11.25 -0.56 -2.05
C SER A 68 9.91 0.08 -1.66
N ARG A 69 9.75 0.41 -0.39
CA ARG A 69 8.56 1.11 0.10
C ARG A 69 8.46 2.53 -0.46
N GLY A 70 9.60 3.21 -0.60
CA GLY A 70 9.68 4.65 -0.85
C GLY A 70 9.60 5.45 0.44
N ASP A 71 10.09 6.69 0.40
CA ASP A 71 10.10 7.61 1.54
C ASP A 71 9.72 9.03 1.13
N ALA A 72 8.40 9.30 1.07
CA ALA A 72 7.87 10.61 0.74
C ALA A 72 8.20 11.71 1.76
N MET A 73 8.68 11.35 2.96
CA MET A 73 9.13 12.33 3.96
C MET A 73 10.53 12.85 3.68
N GLN A 74 11.32 12.17 2.84
CA GLN A 74 12.74 12.44 2.64
C GLN A 74 13.11 12.72 1.18
N GLY A 75 12.14 12.83 0.28
CA GLY A 75 12.38 13.17 -1.13
C GLY A 75 11.11 13.55 -1.87
N LYS A 76 11.29 14.09 -3.08
CA LYS A 76 10.20 14.35 -4.02
C LYS A 76 10.03 13.17 -4.96
N LEU A 77 8.87 13.09 -5.60
CA LEU A 77 8.58 12.03 -6.54
C LEU A 77 9.60 12.00 -7.69
N GLY A 78 10.26 10.87 -7.89
CA GLY A 78 11.30 10.68 -8.90
C GLY A 78 12.73 10.71 -8.35
N ASP A 79 12.93 11.21 -7.13
CA ASP A 79 14.26 11.25 -6.50
C ASP A 79 14.67 9.87 -5.98
N GLU A 80 15.94 9.72 -5.59
CA GLU A 80 16.52 8.47 -5.05
C GLU A 80 15.71 7.91 -3.85
N ARG A 81 15.14 8.78 -3.02
CA ARG A 81 14.33 8.41 -1.85
C ARG A 81 12.88 8.04 -2.18
N LEU A 82 12.35 8.52 -3.32
CA LEU A 82 10.98 8.24 -3.76
C LEU A 82 10.93 7.97 -5.28
N PRO A 83 11.62 6.92 -5.75
CA PRO A 83 11.67 6.62 -7.17
C PRO A 83 10.33 6.04 -7.65
N LEU A 84 10.03 6.16 -8.94
CA LEU A 84 8.78 5.66 -9.53
C LEU A 84 8.64 4.14 -9.43
N ASN A 85 9.74 3.40 -9.25
CA ASN A 85 9.71 1.95 -9.06
C ASN A 85 9.54 1.53 -7.58
N SER A 86 9.42 2.48 -6.65
CA SER A 86 8.99 2.23 -5.27
C SER A 86 7.47 2.15 -5.17
N VAL A 87 6.96 1.49 -4.14
CA VAL A 87 5.50 1.37 -3.92
C VAL A 87 4.85 2.74 -3.73
N GLU A 88 5.39 3.59 -2.85
CA GLU A 88 4.83 4.93 -2.60
C GLU A 88 4.95 5.84 -3.81
N GLY A 89 6.09 5.79 -4.53
CA GLY A 89 6.32 6.58 -5.73
C GLY A 89 5.38 6.19 -6.88
N HIS A 90 5.27 4.89 -7.17
CA HIS A 90 4.35 4.40 -8.21
C HIS A 90 2.90 4.77 -7.93
N ILE A 91 2.44 4.60 -6.68
CA ILE A 91 1.06 4.92 -6.30
C ILE A 91 0.81 6.43 -6.39
N ALA A 92 1.75 7.25 -5.94
CA ALA A 92 1.64 8.71 -6.06
C ALA A 92 1.46 9.14 -7.53
N TYR A 93 2.22 8.54 -8.44
CA TYR A 93 2.15 8.82 -9.87
C TYR A 93 0.86 8.25 -10.51
N ALA A 94 0.64 6.94 -10.40
CA ALA A 94 -0.38 6.21 -11.15
C ALA A 94 -1.80 6.36 -10.61
N VAL A 95 -1.96 6.61 -9.29
CA VAL A 95 -3.27 6.70 -8.65
C VAL A 95 -3.62 8.12 -8.27
N TYR A 96 -2.66 8.87 -7.73
CA TYR A 96 -2.89 10.23 -7.23
C TYR A 96 -2.45 11.34 -8.20
N GLY A 97 -1.99 10.99 -9.40
CA GLY A 97 -1.68 11.95 -10.46
C GLY A 97 -0.54 12.92 -10.13
N ARG A 98 0.34 12.58 -9.19
CA ARG A 98 1.51 13.40 -8.84
C ARG A 98 2.54 13.35 -9.96
N ARG A 99 3.26 14.46 -10.14
CA ARG A 99 4.29 14.63 -11.17
C ARG A 99 5.68 14.55 -10.55
N LEU A 100 6.69 14.30 -11.39
CA LEU A 100 8.08 14.33 -10.95
C LEU A 100 8.41 15.68 -10.29
N GLY A 101 9.13 15.64 -9.16
CA GLY A 101 9.46 16.83 -8.36
C GLY A 101 8.37 17.26 -7.37
N ASP A 102 7.18 16.64 -7.40
CA ASP A 102 6.12 16.91 -6.42
C ASP A 102 6.46 16.32 -5.05
N SER A 103 6.09 17.06 -4.00
CA SER A 103 5.96 16.48 -2.65
C SER A 103 4.79 15.51 -2.62
N VAL A 104 4.93 14.39 -1.90
CA VAL A 104 3.90 13.34 -1.81
C VAL A 104 3.41 13.23 -0.38
N PHE A 105 2.09 13.13 -0.20
CA PHE A 105 1.53 12.83 1.12
C PHE A 105 1.78 11.37 1.47
N ARG A 106 2.38 11.13 2.65
CA ARG A 106 2.81 9.80 3.08
C ARG A 106 1.61 8.88 3.31
N ARG A 107 1.52 7.79 2.54
CA ARG A 107 0.46 6.77 2.68
C ARG A 107 0.99 5.34 2.72
N ILE A 108 2.30 5.15 2.59
CA ILE A 108 2.89 3.82 2.42
C ILE A 108 2.60 2.85 3.56
N THR A 109 2.53 3.34 4.80
CA THR A 109 2.35 2.49 6.00
C THR A 109 1.04 1.70 5.96
N PRO A 110 -0.16 2.32 5.90
CA PRO A 110 -1.40 1.56 5.85
C PRO A 110 -1.52 0.69 4.61
N ILE A 111 -1.02 1.14 3.44
CA ILE A 111 -1.06 0.36 2.20
C ILE A 111 -0.33 -0.98 2.36
N VAL A 112 0.93 -0.93 2.82
CA VAL A 112 1.76 -2.12 3.02
C VAL A 112 1.19 -3.01 4.11
N CYS A 113 0.72 -2.44 5.22
CA CYS A 113 0.18 -3.22 6.32
C CYS A 113 -1.13 -3.93 5.94
N VAL A 114 -1.99 -3.33 5.11
CA VAL A 114 -3.20 -4.00 4.59
C VAL A 114 -2.83 -5.16 3.66
N LEU A 115 -1.85 -5.00 2.77
CA LEU A 115 -1.38 -6.07 1.89
C LEU A 115 -0.81 -7.27 2.68
N ILE A 116 -0.02 -6.98 3.72
CA ILE A 116 0.53 -8.02 4.61
C ILE A 116 -0.58 -8.68 5.42
N TRP A 117 -1.46 -7.89 6.03
CA TRP A 117 -2.59 -8.41 6.78
C TRP A 117 -3.49 -9.30 5.91
N ALA A 118 -3.66 -8.96 4.64
CA ALA A 118 -4.40 -9.76 3.66
C ALA A 118 -3.69 -11.06 3.25
N GLY A 119 -2.40 -11.23 3.59
CA GLY A 119 -1.59 -12.37 3.16
C GLY A 119 -1.10 -12.27 1.72
N LEU A 120 -1.14 -11.08 1.12
CA LEU A 120 -0.71 -10.83 -0.26
C LEU A 120 0.78 -10.48 -0.36
N CYS A 121 1.37 -9.97 0.71
CA CYS A 121 2.76 -9.53 0.74
C CYS A 121 3.42 -9.85 2.07
N GLU A 122 4.75 -9.82 2.07
CA GLU A 122 5.60 -9.90 3.25
C GLU A 122 6.42 -8.61 3.40
N ALA A 123 6.72 -8.24 4.64
CA ALA A 123 7.63 -7.14 4.92
C ALA A 123 9.07 -7.62 5.02
N ALA A 124 9.96 -6.96 4.30
CA ALA A 124 11.39 -6.99 4.55
C ALA A 124 11.89 -5.58 4.91
N VAL A 125 13.11 -5.46 5.42
CA VAL A 125 13.71 -4.15 5.76
C VAL A 125 13.71 -3.26 4.51
N GLY A 126 13.00 -2.12 4.59
CA GLY A 126 12.86 -1.15 3.49
C GLY A 126 12.04 -1.61 2.28
N ARG A 127 11.57 -2.86 2.25
CA ARG A 127 10.96 -3.50 1.07
C ARG A 127 9.62 -4.15 1.37
N VAL A 128 8.91 -4.46 0.28
CA VAL A 128 7.69 -5.27 0.23
C VAL A 128 7.93 -6.38 -0.78
N ILE A 129 7.56 -7.60 -0.44
CA ILE A 129 7.82 -8.80 -1.24
C ILE A 129 6.49 -9.52 -1.48
N LEU A 130 6.27 -9.98 -2.71
CA LEU A 130 5.23 -10.97 -3.00
C LEU A 130 5.74 -12.34 -2.56
N PRO A 131 5.01 -13.07 -1.69
CA PRO A 131 5.42 -14.40 -1.33
C PRO A 131 5.49 -15.24 -2.61
N THR A 132 6.61 -15.93 -2.82
CA THR A 132 6.67 -16.97 -3.84
C THR A 132 5.68 -18.05 -3.44
N PHE A 133 4.55 -18.13 -4.14
CA PHE A 133 3.76 -19.35 -4.12
C PHE A 133 4.65 -20.45 -4.70
N GLY A 134 4.99 -21.42 -3.86
CA GLY A 134 5.89 -22.51 -4.22
C GLY A 134 5.42 -23.21 -5.50
N ARG A 135 6.42 -23.67 -6.24
CA ARG A 135 6.34 -24.80 -7.18
C ARG A 135 5.58 -25.98 -6.57
#